data_AF-A0A8D8Z3D4-F1
#
_entry.id   AF-A0A8D8Z3D4-F1
#
_cell.length_a   1.000
_cell.length_b   1.000
_cell.length_c   1.000
_cell.angle_alpha   90.00
_cell.angle_beta   90.00
_cell.angle_gamma   90.00
#
_symmetry.space_group_name_H-M   'P 1'
#
loop_
_entity.id
_entity.type
_entity.pdbx_description
1 polymer ?
#
loop_
_entity_poly.entity_id
_entity_poly.type
_entity_poly.pdbx_seq_one_letter_code
_entity_poly.pdbx_strand_id
1 'polypeptide(L)'
;MINCSQKVHWLSILFYLQNFVLFVVEYVCQHCKEWLGDDIEELMDHCKSCAAATRPDKSFYYTCFQCDYHTYDRTAMRRHTRSHMNIKAYSCPQCDYSSNTKQNVLRHCKRRHKESTNLS
;
A
#
# COMPACT_ATOMS: atom_id res chain seq x y z
N MET A 1 -5.53 -28.57 10.16
CA MET A 1 -5.09 -28.46 8.75
C MET A 1 -6.00 -27.46 8.08
N ILE A 2 -5.58 -26.20 7.95
CA ILE A 2 -6.42 -25.17 7.31
C ILE A 2 -6.01 -25.14 5.83
N ASN A 3 -6.89 -25.69 5.01
CA ASN A 3 -6.74 -25.82 3.57
C ASN A 3 -7.16 -24.49 2.92
N CYS A 4 -6.20 -23.61 2.64
CA CYS A 4 -6.42 -22.37 1.89
C CYS A 4 -6.12 -22.61 0.40
N SER A 5 -6.87 -23.52 -0.24
CA SER A 5 -6.71 -23.81 -1.68
C SER A 5 -8.00 -23.68 -2.48
N GLN A 6 -8.99 -22.93 -2.01
CA GLN A 6 -10.25 -22.74 -2.75
C GLN A 6 -10.93 -21.40 -2.41
N LYS A 7 -10.45 -20.31 -3.02
CA LYS A 7 -11.32 -19.18 -3.41
C LYS A 7 -10.99 -18.79 -4.84
N VAL A 8 -11.35 -19.69 -5.75
CA VAL A 8 -11.42 -19.40 -7.18
C VAL A 8 -12.70 -18.61 -7.46
N HIS A 9 -12.53 -17.45 -8.10
CA HIS A 9 -13.41 -16.84 -9.10
C HIS A 9 -14.91 -17.18 -9.06
N TRP A 10 -15.69 -16.26 -8.47
CA TRP A 10 -17.05 -15.92 -8.90
C TRP A 10 -17.11 -14.39 -8.78
N LEU A 11 -17.00 -13.58 -9.84
CA LEU A 11 -17.89 -13.48 -10.99
C LEU A 11 -17.16 -12.82 -12.19
N SER A 12 -17.07 -13.53 -13.30
CA SER A 12 -16.74 -12.97 -14.63
C SER A 12 -17.98 -12.91 -15.54
N ILE A 13 -19.19 -12.66 -15.01
CA ILE A 13 -20.42 -12.56 -15.83
C ILE A 13 -21.42 -11.54 -15.25
N LEU A 14 -21.04 -10.26 -15.15
CA LEU A 14 -21.96 -9.12 -15.32
C LEU A 14 -21.22 -7.93 -15.95
N PHE A 15 -20.45 -8.23 -16.99
CA PHE A 15 -19.69 -7.25 -17.77
C PHE A 15 -20.53 -6.67 -18.93
N TYR A 16 -21.83 -6.44 -18.76
CA TYR A 16 -22.63 -5.70 -19.74
C TYR A 16 -23.79 -4.99 -19.02
N LEU A 17 -23.95 -3.70 -19.29
CA LEU A 17 -25.01 -2.78 -18.86
C LEU A 17 -24.77 -2.00 -17.56
N GLN A 18 -23.72 -1.18 -17.55
CA GLN A 18 -23.77 0.26 -17.22
C GLN A 18 -22.33 0.76 -17.43
N ASN A 19 -22.13 1.88 -18.12
CA ASN A 19 -20.81 2.50 -18.31
C ASN A 19 -20.24 3.00 -16.97
N PHE A 20 -19.77 2.08 -16.13
CA PHE A 20 -19.11 2.34 -14.86
C PHE A 20 -18.02 1.29 -14.69
N VAL A 21 -16.85 1.56 -15.27
CA VAL A 21 -15.66 0.74 -15.04
C VAL A 21 -15.27 0.95 -13.59
N LEU A 22 -15.72 0.06 -12.69
CA LEU A 22 -15.12 -0.07 -11.37
C LEU A 22 -13.66 -0.47 -11.61
N PHE A 23 -12.76 0.48 -11.51
CA PHE A 23 -11.33 0.27 -11.55
C PHE A 23 -10.93 -0.51 -10.29
N VAL A 24 -11.15 -1.82 -10.29
CA VAL A 24 -10.68 -2.70 -9.23
C VAL A 24 -9.18 -2.81 -9.40
N VAL A 25 -8.41 -2.17 -8.52
CA VAL A 25 -6.96 -2.34 -8.48
C VAL A 25 -6.67 -3.69 -7.84
N GLU A 26 -6.19 -4.63 -8.65
CA GLU A 26 -5.79 -5.94 -8.16
C GLU A 26 -4.35 -5.88 -7.65
N TYR A 27 -4.15 -6.19 -6.37
CA TYR A 27 -2.84 -6.30 -5.75
C TYR A 27 -2.43 -7.77 -5.69
N VAL A 28 -1.54 -8.17 -6.59
CA VAL A 28 -0.98 -9.52 -6.66
C VAL A 28 0.46 -9.51 -6.16
N CYS A 29 0.82 -10.46 -5.30
CA CYS A 29 2.18 -10.61 -4.83
C CYS A 29 3.10 -11.11 -5.95
N GLN A 30 4.21 -10.42 -6.19
CA GLN A 30 5.23 -10.83 -7.15
C GLN A 30 5.93 -12.13 -6.76
N HIS A 31 5.96 -12.47 -5.46
CA HIS A 31 6.70 -13.61 -4.91
C HIS A 31 5.88 -14.90 -4.89
N CYS A 32 4.67 -14.89 -4.32
CA CYS A 32 3.82 -16.08 -4.21
C CYS A 32 2.66 -16.14 -5.21
N LYS A 33 2.42 -15.05 -5.96
CA LYS A 33 1.30 -14.89 -6.91
C LYS A 33 -0.10 -14.94 -6.27
N GLU A 34 -0.19 -14.84 -4.94
CA GLU A 34 -1.47 -14.70 -4.24
C GLU A 34 -2.05 -13.29 -4.45
N TRP A 35 -3.37 -13.23 -4.54
CA TRP A 35 -4.14 -11.98 -4.52
C TRP A 35 -4.34 -11.51 -3.08
N LEU A 36 -4.09 -10.23 -2.81
CA LEU A 36 -3.96 -9.70 -1.45
C LEU A 36 -5.02 -8.68 -1.03
N GLY A 37 -6.02 -8.40 -1.87
CA GLY A 37 -7.01 -7.34 -1.59
C GLY A 37 -6.41 -5.94 -1.62
N ASP A 38 -7.19 -4.95 -1.21
CA ASP A 38 -6.82 -3.53 -1.20
C ASP A 38 -6.75 -2.93 0.21
N ASP A 39 -6.91 -3.74 1.27
CA ASP A 39 -6.71 -3.28 2.64
C ASP A 39 -5.22 -3.17 2.97
N ILE A 40 -4.81 -2.01 3.47
CA ILE A 40 -3.41 -1.74 3.74
C ILE A 40 -2.82 -2.63 4.84
N GLU A 41 -3.62 -3.03 5.84
CA GLU A 41 -3.14 -3.89 6.91
C GLU A 41 -2.99 -5.34 6.43
N GLU A 42 -3.90 -5.82 5.57
CA GLU A 42 -3.77 -7.12 4.90
C GLU A 42 -2.51 -7.20 4.03
N LEU A 43 -2.26 -6.17 3.20
CA LEU A 43 -1.04 -6.05 2.40
C LEU A 43 0.22 -6.06 3.28
N MET A 44 0.18 -5.37 4.41
CA MET A 44 1.28 -5.28 5.37
C MET A 44 1.59 -6.60 6.06
N ASP A 45 0.56 -7.33 6.44
CA ASP A 45 0.71 -8.64 7.07
C ASP A 45 1.26 -9.66 6.07
N HIS A 46 0.86 -9.57 4.80
CA HIS A 46 1.48 -10.35 3.72
C HIS A 46 2.97 -10.02 3.54
N CYS A 47 3.34 -8.74 3.47
CA CYS A 47 4.75 -8.30 3.38
C CYS A 47 5.62 -8.87 4.50
N LYS A 48 5.03 -9.13 5.68
CA LYS A 48 5.72 -9.72 6.82
C LYS A 48 5.80 -11.24 6.78
N SER A 49 4.88 -11.91 6.10
CA SER A 49 4.66 -13.36 6.25
C SER A 49 4.80 -14.17 4.96
N CYS A 50 4.98 -13.53 3.80
CA CYS A 50 5.15 -14.21 2.52
C CYS A 50 6.34 -15.19 2.58
N ALA A 51 6.04 -16.49 2.49
CA ALA A 51 7.04 -17.55 2.54
C ALA A 51 7.87 -17.63 1.25
N ALA A 52 7.34 -17.12 0.13
CA ALA A 52 8.02 -17.10 -1.17
C ALA A 52 8.98 -15.91 -1.32
N ALA A 53 8.87 -14.89 -0.47
CA ALA A 53 9.70 -13.70 -0.57
C ALA A 53 11.12 -13.97 -0.04
N THR A 54 12.13 -13.61 -0.85
CA THR A 54 13.53 -13.72 -0.43
C THR A 54 13.88 -12.55 0.51
N ARG A 55 14.43 -12.87 1.69
CA ARG A 55 14.89 -11.88 2.67
C ARG A 55 16.41 -11.81 2.65
N PRO A 56 17.02 -10.63 2.39
CA PRO A 56 18.47 -10.51 2.35
C PRO A 56 19.16 -10.87 3.67
N ASP A 57 18.50 -10.56 4.79
CA ASP A 57 18.98 -10.89 6.14
C ASP A 57 17.79 -11.11 7.08
N LYS A 58 18.03 -11.81 8.20
CA LYS A 58 17.02 -12.10 9.25
C LYS A 58 16.46 -10.84 9.92
N SER A 59 17.19 -9.73 9.88
CA SER A 59 16.71 -8.43 10.38
C SER A 59 15.62 -7.80 9.51
N PHE A 60 15.55 -8.13 8.22
CA PHE A 60 14.54 -7.60 7.31
C PHE A 60 13.24 -8.41 7.40
N TYR A 61 12.34 -7.95 8.27
CA TYR A 61 11.08 -8.63 8.53
C TYR A 61 10.00 -8.37 7.49
N TYR A 62 10.08 -7.27 6.74
CA TYR A 62 9.09 -6.89 5.73
C TYR A 62 9.73 -6.84 4.34
N THR A 63 9.17 -7.59 3.39
CA THR A 63 9.52 -7.54 1.96
C THR A 63 8.29 -7.14 1.17
N CYS A 64 8.43 -6.16 0.28
CA CYS A 64 7.29 -5.65 -0.48
C CYS A 64 6.76 -6.70 -1.45
N PHE A 65 5.43 -6.74 -1.58
CA PHE A 65 4.73 -7.66 -2.49
C PHE A 65 4.78 -7.23 -3.96
N GLN A 66 5.16 -6.00 -4.31
CA GLN A 66 5.22 -5.52 -5.71
C GLN A 66 6.60 -5.13 -6.21
N CYS A 67 7.58 -4.92 -5.32
CA CYS A 67 8.94 -4.55 -5.71
C CYS A 67 9.97 -5.08 -4.72
N ASP A 68 11.25 -4.84 -4.99
CA ASP A 68 12.37 -5.38 -4.21
C ASP A 68 12.64 -4.60 -2.90
N TYR A 69 11.79 -3.65 -2.55
CA TYR A 69 11.93 -2.91 -1.30
C TYR A 69 11.74 -3.82 -0.08
N HIS A 70 12.66 -3.72 0.88
CA HIS A 70 12.59 -4.43 2.14
C HIS A 70 12.99 -3.52 3.31
N THR A 71 12.44 -3.78 4.48
CA THR A 71 12.75 -3.02 5.70
C THR A 71 12.50 -3.84 6.95
N TYR A 72 13.13 -3.45 8.06
CA TYR A 72 12.86 -4.00 9.39
C TYR A 72 11.72 -3.26 10.11
N ASP A 73 11.33 -2.07 9.64
CA ASP A 73 10.33 -1.21 10.29
C ASP A 73 8.95 -1.32 9.63
N ARG A 74 7.94 -1.67 10.44
CA ARG A 74 6.53 -1.72 10.02
C ARG A 74 6.04 -0.38 9.51
N THR A 75 6.45 0.73 10.13
CA THR A 75 5.98 2.06 9.76
C THR A 75 6.52 2.47 8.40
N ALA A 76 7.81 2.19 8.15
CA ALA A 76 8.44 2.39 6.86
C ALA A 76 7.78 1.55 5.76
N MET A 77 7.49 0.26 6.00
CA MET A 77 6.79 -0.58 5.01
C MET A 77 5.37 -0.06 4.77
N ARG A 78 4.60 0.32 5.80
CA ARG A 78 3.24 0.86 5.63
C ARG A 78 3.22 2.11 4.77
N ARG A 79 4.16 3.03 5.01
CA ARG A 79 4.35 4.21 4.18
C ARG A 79 4.71 3.86 2.73
N HIS A 80 5.55 2.85 2.54
CA HIS A 80 5.93 2.37 1.22
C HIS A 80 4.73 1.73 0.50
N THR A 81 3.94 0.88 1.15
CA THR A 81 2.71 0.30 0.57
C THR A 81 1.75 1.37 0.07
N ARG A 82 1.60 2.49 0.80
CA ARG A 82 0.77 3.63 0.34
C ARG A 82 1.21 4.21 -1.01
N SER A 83 2.48 4.12 -1.39
CA SER A 83 2.89 4.62 -2.73
C SER A 83 2.39 3.74 -3.85
N HIS A 84 2.29 2.42 -3.66
CA HIS A 84 1.67 1.52 -4.63
C HIS A 84 0.16 1.82 -4.78
N MET A 85 -0.49 2.15 -3.66
CA MET A 85 -1.91 2.49 -3.63
C MET A 85 -2.22 3.95 -3.99
N ASN A 86 -1.19 4.77 -4.28
CA ASN A 86 -1.32 6.22 -4.48
C ASN A 86 -2.03 6.98 -3.33
N ILE A 87 -1.99 6.43 -2.11
CA ILE A 87 -2.64 7.04 -0.94
C ILE A 87 -1.79 8.19 -0.41
N LYS A 88 -2.34 9.41 -0.46
CA LYS A 88 -1.76 10.63 0.10
C LYS A 88 -2.47 11.02 1.39
N ALA A 89 -2.10 10.35 2.49
CA ALA A 89 -2.77 10.47 3.78
C ALA A 89 -2.69 11.86 4.44
N TYR A 90 -1.82 12.75 3.97
CA TYR A 90 -1.63 14.08 4.56
C TYR A 90 -1.78 15.15 3.49
N SER A 91 -2.63 16.14 3.73
CA SER A 91 -2.85 17.29 2.85
C SER A 91 -2.33 18.58 3.48
N CYS A 92 -1.88 19.51 2.64
CA CYS A 92 -1.58 20.86 3.06
C CYS A 92 -2.89 21.61 3.33
N PRO A 93 -3.02 22.37 4.42
CA PRO A 93 -4.23 23.15 4.69
C PRO A 93 -4.34 24.44 3.85
N GLN A 94 -3.27 24.82 3.13
CA GLN A 94 -3.21 26.09 2.40
C GLN A 94 -3.19 25.94 0.88
N CYS A 95 -3.03 24.71 0.35
CA CYS A 95 -3.09 24.43 -1.09
C CYS A 95 -3.35 22.94 -1.35
N ASP A 96 -3.51 22.55 -2.62
CA ASP A 96 -3.83 21.18 -3.03
C ASP A 96 -2.67 20.17 -2.89
N TYR A 97 -1.54 20.59 -2.33
CA TYR A 97 -0.42 19.68 -2.12
C TYR A 97 -0.77 18.61 -1.09
N SER A 98 -0.52 17.35 -1.44
CA SER A 98 -0.71 16.20 -0.56
C SER A 98 0.42 15.19 -0.70
N SER A 99 0.64 14.41 0.35
CA SER A 99 1.75 13.46 0.46
C SER A 99 1.39 12.26 1.32
N ASN A 100 2.08 11.14 1.10
CA ASN A 100 1.95 9.94 1.93
C ASN A 100 2.68 10.07 3.30
N THR A 101 3.44 11.16 3.51
CA THR A 101 4.08 11.48 4.80
C THR A 101 3.79 12.88 5.29
N LYS A 102 3.67 13.00 6.63
CA LYS A 102 3.51 14.26 7.35
C LYS A 102 4.73 15.17 7.22
N GLN A 103 5.95 14.62 7.29
CA GLN A 103 7.19 15.40 7.20
C GLN A 103 7.31 16.13 5.86
N ASN A 104 6.87 15.50 4.76
CA ASN A 104 6.86 16.15 3.45
C ASN A 104 5.88 17.32 3.40
N VAL A 105 4.68 17.20 4.00
CA VAL A 105 3.73 18.31 4.07
C VAL A 105 4.26 19.43 4.97
N LEU A 106 4.84 19.11 6.14
CA LEU A 106 5.46 20.12 7.02
C LEU A 106 6.58 20.89 6.31
N ARG A 107 7.47 20.18 5.60
CA ARG A 107 8.54 20.78 4.81
C ARG A 107 7.99 21.61 3.66
N HIS A 108 6.94 21.14 2.99
CA HIS A 108 6.23 21.90 1.97
C HIS A 108 5.68 23.20 2.57
N CYS A 109 4.95 23.13 3.69
CA CYS A 109 4.40 24.29 4.37
C CYS A 109 5.51 25.27 4.73
N LYS A 110 6.56 24.85 5.44
CA LYS A 110 7.68 25.75 5.79
C LYS A 110 8.30 26.49 4.60
N ARG A 111 8.30 25.87 3.41
CA ARG A 111 8.91 26.43 2.19
C ARG A 111 7.96 27.29 1.36
N ARG A 112 6.66 26.98 1.38
CA ARG A 112 5.65 27.59 0.49
C ARG A 112 4.65 28.47 1.24
N HIS A 113 4.56 28.31 2.55
CA HIS A 113 3.62 28.94 3.46
C HIS A 113 4.38 29.48 4.69
N LYS A 114 4.03 30.68 5.17
CA LYS A 114 4.75 31.33 6.28
C LYS A 114 4.35 30.80 7.67
N GLU A 115 3.46 29.80 7.74
CA GLU A 115 2.91 29.26 8.99
C GLU A 115 3.00 27.73 9.07
N SER A 116 3.54 27.23 10.18
CA SER A 116 3.64 25.81 10.50
C SER A 116 2.40 25.37 11.28
N THR A 117 1.39 24.84 10.60
CA THR A 117 0.19 24.28 11.23
C THR A 117 0.38 22.81 11.61
N ASN A 118 -0.09 22.43 12.81
CA ASN A 118 -0.17 21.04 13.25
C ASN A 118 -1.10 20.24 12.32
N LEU A 119 -0.53 19.34 11.52
CA LEU A 119 -1.28 18.45 10.64
C LEU A 119 -1.82 17.25 11.45
N SER A 120 -3.14 17.14 11.58
CA SER A 120 -3.86 15.97 12.13
C SER A 120 -3.99 14.89 11.07
#